data_AF-A0A2E0HK49-F1
#
_entry.id   AF-A0A2E0HK49-F1
#
_cell.length_a   1.000
_cell.length_b   1.000
_cell.length_c   1.000
_cell.angle_alpha   90.00
_cell.angle_beta   90.00
_cell.angle_gamma   90.00
#
_symmetry.space_group_name_H-M   'P 1'
#
loop_
_entity.id
_entity.type
_entity.pdbx_description
1 polymer ?
#
loop_
_entity_poly.entity_id
_entity_poly.type
_entity_poly.pdbx_seq_one_letter_code
_entity_poly.pdbx_strand_id
1 'polypeptide(L)'
;MVYLIIALAMLFILGPIFMLRPSPRARRKMRMRERALALGLKVAPISLQRDKKFNALLQRNPHIENHQWYRYQRLAEEGEPGPGTHGEWWQRKTRDGNLVWEASDFRLVTPPPVQQLIEQWQQQQTADFLAIELGPRSAAIIWNERGDVAEVETLAEQLQDLLWA
;
A
#
# COMPACT_ATOMS: atom_id res chain seq x y z
N MET A 1 -51.61 -11.88 17.57
CA MET A 1 -51.13 -12.69 16.42
C MET A 1 -50.68 -11.82 15.25
N VAL A 2 -51.54 -10.95 14.70
CA VAL A 2 -51.19 -10.04 13.59
C VAL A 2 -49.94 -9.17 13.87
N TYR A 3 -49.85 -8.55 15.05
CA TYR A 3 -48.68 -7.73 15.43
C TYR A 3 -47.36 -8.51 15.50
N LEU A 4 -47.42 -9.81 15.82
CA LEU A 4 -46.24 -10.67 15.92
C LEU A 4 -45.72 -11.04 14.52
N ILE A 5 -46.64 -11.28 13.57
CA ILE A 5 -46.32 -11.49 12.15
C ILE A 5 -45.74 -10.22 11.54
N ILE A 6 -46.32 -9.05 11.83
CA ILE A 6 -45.81 -7.76 11.34
C ILE A 6 -44.41 -7.47 11.90
N ALA A 7 -44.17 -7.70 13.18
CA ALA A 7 -42.86 -7.54 13.79
C ALA A 7 -41.82 -8.49 13.18
N LEU A 8 -42.19 -9.75 12.94
CA LEU A 8 -41.32 -10.74 12.30
C LEU A 8 -41.00 -10.35 10.85
N ALA A 9 -42.00 -9.89 10.09
CA ALA A 9 -41.82 -9.40 8.72
C ALA A 9 -40.90 -8.17 8.67
N MET A 10 -41.07 -7.21 9.59
CA MET A 10 -40.17 -6.06 9.70
C MET A 10 -38.74 -6.47 10.05
N LEU A 11 -38.54 -7.49 10.90
CA LEU A 11 -37.21 -7.99 11.25
C LEU A 11 -36.51 -8.65 10.05
N PHE A 12 -37.26 -9.37 9.21
CA PHE A 12 -36.74 -9.96 7.98
C PHE A 12 -36.35 -8.91 6.93
N ILE A 13 -37.05 -7.77 6.88
CA ILE A 13 -36.75 -6.67 5.95
C ILE A 13 -35.59 -5.82 6.47
N LEU A 14 -35.57 -5.48 7.76
CA LEU A 14 -34.57 -4.58 8.35
C LEU A 14 -33.26 -5.29 8.71
N GLY A 15 -33.30 -6.57 9.08
CA GLY A 15 -32.13 -7.35 9.47
C GLY A 15 -30.98 -7.33 8.46
N PRO A 16 -31.23 -7.60 7.17
CA PRO A 16 -30.21 -7.54 6.13
C PRO A 16 -29.58 -6.15 5.96
N ILE A 17 -30.36 -5.07 6.14
CA ILE A 17 -29.89 -3.68 5.98
C ILE A 17 -28.88 -3.33 7.07
N PHE A 18 -29.13 -3.76 8.31
CA PHE A 18 -28.20 -3.55 9.41
C PHE A 18 -26.89 -4.36 9.25
N MET A 19 -26.93 -5.51 8.58
CA MET A 19 -25.73 -6.31 8.28
C MET A 19 -24.83 -5.69 7.19
N LEU A 20 -25.38 -4.87 6.30
CA LEU A 20 -24.61 -4.24 5.20
C LEU A 20 -23.86 -2.97 5.63
N ARG A 21 -23.96 -2.54 6.88
CA ARG A 21 -23.30 -1.32 7.34
C ARG A 21 -21.77 -1.51 7.34
N PRO A 22 -21.01 -0.75 6.52
CA PRO A 22 -19.56 -0.91 6.48
C PRO A 22 -18.95 -0.52 7.82
N SER A 23 -18.03 -1.36 8.30
CA SER A 23 -17.30 -1.14 9.55
C SER A 23 -16.48 0.15 9.51
N PRO A 24 -16.16 0.77 10.66
CA PRO A 24 -15.33 1.99 10.69
C PRO A 24 -13.98 1.83 9.97
N ARG A 25 -13.36 0.64 10.08
CA ARG A 25 -12.11 0.31 9.37
C ARG A 25 -12.31 0.27 7.85
N ALA A 26 -13.40 -0.35 7.38
CA ALA A 26 -13.71 -0.38 5.95
C ALA A 26 -13.96 1.01 5.39
N ARG A 27 -14.70 1.86 6.12
CA ARG A 27 -14.92 3.27 5.74
C ARG A 27 -13.62 4.06 5.69
N ARG A 28 -12.69 3.84 6.63
CA ARG A 28 -11.38 4.49 6.63
C ARG A 28 -10.58 4.10 5.37
N LYS A 29 -10.49 2.80 5.07
CA LYS A 29 -9.80 2.31 3.86
C LYS A 29 -10.42 2.85 2.58
N MET A 30 -11.75 2.88 2.51
CA MET A 30 -12.46 3.45 1.36
C MET A 30 -12.11 4.94 1.18
N ARG A 31 -12.15 5.76 2.23
CA ARG A 31 -11.76 7.19 2.15
C ARG A 31 -10.32 7.40 1.69
N MET A 32 -9.38 6.58 2.18
CA MET A 32 -7.98 6.63 1.76
C MET A 32 -7.85 6.34 0.26
N ARG A 33 -8.51 5.30 -0.24
CA ARG A 33 -8.46 4.92 -1.66
C ARG A 33 -9.15 5.92 -2.56
N GLU A 34 -10.30 6.46 -2.13
CA GLU A 34 -10.98 7.55 -2.85
C GLU A 34 -10.07 8.77 -2.96
N ARG A 35 -9.37 9.14 -1.87
CA ARG A 35 -8.40 10.24 -1.90
C ARG A 35 -7.23 9.93 -2.82
N ALA A 36 -6.66 8.73 -2.75
CA ALA A 36 -5.55 8.31 -3.61
C ALA A 36 -5.93 8.42 -5.11
N LEU A 37 -7.11 7.94 -5.48
CA LEU A 37 -7.64 8.04 -6.84
C LEU A 37 -7.82 9.50 -7.26
N ALA A 38 -8.35 10.36 -6.38
CA ALA A 38 -8.49 11.80 -6.65
C ALA A 38 -7.14 12.51 -6.86
N LEU A 39 -6.06 11.98 -6.28
CA LEU A 39 -4.68 12.46 -6.46
C LEU A 39 -3.96 11.84 -7.66
N GLY A 40 -4.67 11.03 -8.47
CA GLY A 40 -4.13 10.38 -9.68
C GLY A 40 -3.35 9.08 -9.41
N LEU A 41 -3.44 8.52 -8.20
CA LEU A 41 -2.78 7.25 -7.87
C LEU A 41 -3.66 6.07 -8.26
N LYS A 42 -3.03 5.02 -8.79
CA LYS A 42 -3.64 3.70 -8.94
C LYS A 42 -3.39 2.88 -7.68
N VAL A 43 -4.46 2.30 -7.12
CA VAL A 43 -4.37 1.42 -5.95
C VAL A 43 -4.75 0.00 -6.34
N ALA A 44 -3.85 -0.96 -6.13
CA ALA A 44 -4.09 -2.37 -6.44
C ALA A 44 -3.72 -3.28 -5.26
N PRO A 45 -4.57 -4.26 -4.87
CA PRO A 45 -4.20 -5.23 -3.85
C PRO A 45 -3.09 -6.15 -4.37
N ILE A 46 -2.16 -6.52 -3.48
CA ILE A 46 -1.10 -7.47 -3.77
C ILE A 46 -1.39 -8.80 -3.08
N SER A 47 -1.15 -9.90 -3.79
CA SER A 47 -1.20 -11.24 -3.21
C SER A 47 0.20 -11.77 -3.00
N LEU A 48 0.63 -11.84 -1.73
CA LEU A 48 1.94 -12.39 -1.38
C LEU A 48 2.11 -13.87 -1.75
N GLN A 49 1.01 -14.64 -1.78
CA GLN A 49 1.06 -16.07 -2.07
C GLN A 49 1.02 -16.37 -3.57
N ARG A 50 0.27 -15.59 -4.36
CA ARG A 50 0.06 -15.85 -5.78
C ARG A 50 1.13 -15.25 -6.68
N ASP A 51 1.68 -14.11 -6.29
CA ASP A 51 2.73 -13.47 -7.06
C ASP A 51 4.08 -14.09 -6.72
N LYS A 52 4.78 -14.60 -7.74
CA LYS A 52 6.08 -15.29 -7.59
C LYS A 52 7.13 -14.41 -6.90
N LYS A 53 7.20 -13.11 -7.21
CA LYS A 53 8.18 -12.19 -6.61
C LYS A 53 7.87 -11.99 -5.13
N PHE A 54 6.62 -11.67 -4.80
CA PHE A 54 6.22 -11.45 -3.41
C PHE A 54 6.23 -12.73 -2.59
N ASN A 55 6.01 -13.90 -3.20
CA ASN A 55 6.11 -15.18 -2.51
C ASN A 55 7.55 -15.46 -2.07
N ALA A 56 8.53 -15.21 -2.95
CA ALA A 56 9.93 -15.32 -2.58
C ALA A 56 10.31 -14.34 -1.45
N LEU A 57 9.77 -13.11 -1.48
CA LEU A 57 9.95 -12.14 -0.41
C LEU A 57 9.33 -12.60 0.91
N LEU A 58 8.12 -13.16 0.87
CA LEU A 58 7.41 -13.70 2.03
C LEU A 58 8.17 -14.86 2.67
N GLN A 59 8.70 -15.78 1.88
CA GLN A 59 9.52 -16.89 2.39
C GLN A 59 10.77 -16.40 3.14
N ARG A 60 11.35 -15.27 2.70
CA ARG A 60 12.49 -14.62 3.36
C ARG A 60 12.08 -13.76 4.56
N ASN A 61 10.84 -13.30 4.59
CA ASN A 61 10.30 -12.38 5.59
C ASN A 61 8.93 -12.83 6.13
N PRO A 62 8.83 -13.91 6.92
CA PRO A 62 7.53 -14.45 7.35
C PRO A 62 6.64 -13.47 8.13
N HIS A 63 7.24 -12.45 8.76
CA HIS A 63 6.52 -11.45 9.55
C HIS A 63 5.53 -10.58 8.73
N ILE A 64 5.67 -10.53 7.39
CA ILE A 64 4.81 -9.72 6.52
C ILE A 64 3.46 -10.38 6.20
N GLU A 65 3.30 -11.68 6.51
CA GLU A 65 2.10 -12.46 6.19
C GLU A 65 0.83 -11.93 6.88
N ASN A 66 1.01 -11.31 8.05
CA ASN A 66 -0.10 -10.86 8.90
C ASN A 66 -0.79 -9.59 8.39
N HIS A 67 -0.32 -9.03 7.28
CA HIS A 67 -0.76 -7.75 6.76
C HIS A 67 -1.34 -7.89 5.34
N GLN A 68 -2.30 -7.02 5.03
CA GLN A 68 -2.80 -6.87 3.67
C GLN A 68 -2.02 -5.75 2.98
N TRP A 69 -1.43 -6.06 1.84
CA TRP A 69 -0.55 -5.14 1.11
C TRP A 69 -1.22 -4.60 -0.14
N TYR A 70 -0.98 -3.32 -0.42
CA TYR A 70 -1.53 -2.60 -1.57
C TYR A 70 -0.42 -1.82 -2.25
N ARG A 71 -0.43 -1.86 -3.58
CA ARG A 71 0.44 -1.04 -4.43
C ARG A 71 -0.25 0.29 -4.69
N TYR A 72 0.37 1.37 -4.24
CA TYR A 72 0.02 2.74 -4.58
C TYR A 72 0.99 3.18 -5.67
N GLN A 73 0.50 3.41 -6.88
CA GLN A 73 1.33 3.65 -8.05
C GLN A 73 0.93 4.97 -8.71
N ARG A 74 1.95 5.77 -9.06
CA ARG A 74 1.82 6.95 -9.90
C ARG A 74 2.41 6.65 -11.28
N LEU A 75 1.73 7.14 -12.32
CA LEU A 75 2.16 7.00 -13.71
C LEU A 75 2.50 8.38 -14.27
N ALA A 76 3.57 8.46 -15.06
CA ALA A 76 3.93 9.67 -15.79
C ALA A 76 2.88 9.98 -16.87
N GLU A 77 2.45 11.23 -16.95
CA GLU A 77 1.50 11.69 -17.96
C GLU A 77 2.12 11.61 -19.37
N GLU A 78 1.28 11.63 -20.39
CA GLU A 78 1.74 11.54 -21.78
C GLU A 78 2.65 12.74 -22.09
N GLY A 79 3.87 12.47 -22.56
CA GLY A 79 4.89 13.49 -22.80
C GLY A 79 5.79 13.84 -21.59
N GLU A 80 5.45 13.40 -20.37
CA GLU A 80 6.35 13.55 -19.22
C GLU A 80 7.44 12.46 -19.20
N PRO A 81 8.67 12.81 -18.80
CA PRO A 81 9.70 11.81 -18.53
C PRO A 81 9.30 10.99 -17.30
N GLY A 82 9.56 9.68 -17.33
CA GLY A 82 9.52 8.87 -16.13
C GLY A 82 10.87 8.87 -15.40
N PRO A 83 10.98 8.06 -14.34
CA PRO A 83 12.23 7.87 -13.61
C PRO A 83 13.37 7.56 -14.57
N GLY A 84 14.50 8.27 -14.42
CA GLY A 84 15.70 8.01 -15.23
C GLY A 84 16.33 6.65 -14.93
N THR A 85 15.83 5.94 -13.91
CA THR A 85 16.34 4.69 -13.38
C THR A 85 15.22 3.68 -13.12
N HIS A 86 15.54 2.39 -13.22
CA HIS A 86 14.66 1.30 -12.83
C HIS A 86 15.25 0.61 -11.59
N GLY A 87 14.44 0.38 -10.56
CA GLY A 87 14.91 -0.27 -9.34
C GLY A 87 13.76 -0.73 -8.45
N GLU A 88 14.02 -1.78 -7.68
CA GLU A 88 13.09 -2.28 -6.66
C GLU A 88 13.85 -2.34 -5.32
N TRP A 89 13.25 -1.82 -4.25
CA TRP A 89 13.81 -1.88 -2.90
C TRP A 89 12.81 -2.54 -1.97
N TRP A 90 13.28 -3.49 -1.17
CA TRP A 90 12.45 -4.35 -0.34
C TRP A 90 12.83 -4.20 1.14
N GLN A 91 11.82 -4.18 2.00
CA GLN A 91 12.04 -4.26 3.43
C GLN A 91 12.35 -5.71 3.85
N ARG A 92 13.33 -5.86 4.73
CA ARG A 92 13.73 -7.14 5.35
C ARG A 92 13.96 -6.96 6.84
N LYS A 93 13.67 -7.99 7.62
CA LYS A 93 14.01 -8.03 9.06
C LYS A 93 15.34 -8.77 9.27
N THR A 94 16.27 -8.18 10.02
CA THR A 94 17.53 -8.82 10.41
C THR A 94 17.30 -9.83 11.52
N ARG A 95 18.33 -10.67 11.80
CA ARG A 95 18.28 -11.61 12.92
C ARG A 95 18.14 -10.90 14.27
N ASP A 96 18.69 -9.69 14.38
CA ASP A 96 18.60 -8.84 15.56
C ASP A 96 17.25 -8.14 15.71
N GLY A 97 16.34 -8.35 14.73
CA GLY A 97 14.98 -7.83 14.76
C GLY A 97 14.80 -6.43 14.14
N ASN A 98 15.87 -5.83 13.62
CA ASN A 98 15.81 -4.52 12.96
C ASN A 98 15.30 -4.66 11.52
N LEU A 99 14.48 -3.70 11.09
CA LEU A 99 14.07 -3.53 9.71
C LEU A 99 15.17 -2.80 8.95
N VAL A 100 15.54 -3.36 7.80
CA VAL A 100 16.53 -2.82 6.86
C VAL A 100 15.98 -2.91 5.44
N TRP A 101 16.47 -2.07 4.55
CA TRP A 101 16.07 -2.07 3.15
C TRP A 101 17.19 -2.60 2.25
N GLU A 102 16.83 -3.44 1.27
CA GLU A 102 17.77 -3.97 0.27
C GLU A 102 17.27 -3.66 -1.15
N ALA A 103 18.19 -3.26 -2.02
CA ALA A 103 17.91 -3.17 -3.45
C ALA A 103 17.85 -4.59 -4.05
N SER A 104 16.93 -4.82 -4.99
CA SER A 104 16.84 -6.10 -5.72
C SER A 104 18.03 -6.33 -6.63
N ASP A 105 18.72 -5.26 -7.05
CA ASP A 105 19.93 -5.30 -7.85
C ASP A 105 21.07 -4.51 -7.20
N PHE A 106 22.14 -5.21 -6.83
CA PHE A 106 23.33 -4.64 -6.19
C PHE A 106 24.14 -3.67 -7.09
N ARG A 107 23.72 -3.47 -8.34
CA ARG A 107 24.45 -2.67 -9.35
C ARG A 107 23.84 -1.29 -9.60
N LEU A 108 22.69 -0.96 -9.02
CA LEU A 108 22.05 0.33 -9.23
C LEU A 108 22.47 1.33 -8.15
N VAL A 109 22.84 2.54 -8.55
CA VAL A 109 22.95 3.66 -7.61
C VAL A 109 21.54 4.06 -7.20
N THR A 110 21.23 4.00 -5.91
CA THR A 110 19.92 4.41 -5.39
C THR A 110 19.73 5.92 -5.62
N PRO A 111 18.64 6.35 -6.29
CA PRO A 111 18.35 7.77 -6.46
C PRO A 111 18.19 8.47 -5.10
N PRO A 112 18.62 9.74 -4.96
CA PRO A 112 18.54 10.46 -3.68
C PRO A 112 17.14 10.48 -3.05
N PRO A 113 16.03 10.68 -3.81
CA PRO A 113 14.68 10.65 -3.23
C PRO A 113 14.33 9.28 -2.62
N VAL A 114 14.75 8.18 -3.25
CA VAL A 114 14.56 6.82 -2.72
C VAL A 114 15.37 6.62 -1.44
N GLN A 115 16.62 7.07 -1.44
CA GLN A 115 17.51 6.93 -0.29
C GLN A 115 16.95 7.68 0.94
N GLN A 116 16.45 8.90 0.75
CA GLN A 116 15.85 9.69 1.83
C GLN A 116 14.63 8.98 2.47
N LEU A 117 13.74 8.42 1.65
CA LEU A 117 12.58 7.66 2.14
C LEU A 117 13.00 6.41 2.91
N ILE A 118 13.95 5.64 2.36
CA ILE A 118 14.48 4.45 3.02
C ILE A 118 15.10 4.80 4.37
N GLU A 119 15.92 5.84 4.44
CA GLU A 119 16.56 6.30 5.67
C GLU A 119 15.52 6.72 6.71
N GLN A 120 14.51 7.50 6.31
CA GLN A 120 13.41 7.91 7.18
C GLN A 120 12.67 6.70 7.77
N TRP A 121 12.22 5.76 6.92
CA TRP A 121 11.47 4.60 7.38
C TRP A 121 12.32 3.63 8.19
N GLN A 122 13.60 3.51 7.87
CA GLN A 122 14.54 2.70 8.64
C GLN A 122 14.82 3.32 10.02
N GLN A 123 14.94 4.64 10.14
CA GLN A 123 15.07 5.31 11.44
C GLN A 123 13.82 5.10 12.32
N GLN A 124 12.64 5.14 11.70
CA GLN A 124 11.37 4.92 12.39
C GLN A 124 11.07 3.45 12.67
N GLN A 125 11.83 2.51 12.08
CA GLN A 125 11.59 1.07 12.17
C GLN A 125 10.13 0.70 11.85
N THR A 126 9.54 1.38 10.86
CA THR A 126 8.13 1.15 10.48
C THR A 126 7.99 -0.11 9.63
N ALA A 127 7.08 -1.00 10.01
CA ALA A 127 6.74 -2.22 9.28
C ALA A 127 5.55 -2.02 8.31
N ASP A 128 5.16 -0.76 8.08
CA ASP A 128 3.96 -0.47 7.29
C ASP A 128 4.23 -0.38 5.78
N PHE A 129 5.50 -0.26 5.39
CA PHE A 129 5.97 -0.22 4.01
C PHE A 129 6.78 -1.47 3.68
N LEU A 130 6.45 -2.12 2.57
CA LEU A 130 7.10 -3.35 2.12
C LEU A 130 8.12 -3.09 1.01
N ALA A 131 7.82 -2.15 0.11
CA ALA A 131 8.64 -1.93 -1.07
C ALA A 131 8.51 -0.55 -1.70
N ILE A 132 9.54 -0.19 -2.45
CA ILE A 132 9.54 0.90 -3.43
C ILE A 132 9.86 0.30 -4.80
N GLU A 133 9.10 0.64 -5.83
CA GLU A 133 9.31 0.22 -7.21
C GLU A 133 9.43 1.46 -8.10
N LEU A 134 10.56 1.64 -8.78
CA LEU A 134 10.74 2.62 -9.85
C LEU A 134 10.79 1.90 -11.19
N GLY A 135 9.93 2.28 -12.12
CA GLY A 135 9.89 1.79 -13.49
C GLY A 135 9.94 2.94 -14.49
N PRO A 136 10.12 2.66 -15.80
CA PRO A 136 10.41 3.68 -16.81
C PRO A 136 9.38 4.82 -16.94
N ARG A 137 8.16 4.62 -16.44
CA ARG A 137 7.06 5.61 -16.46
C ARG A 137 6.22 5.56 -15.19
N SER A 138 6.78 5.05 -14.09
CA SER A 138 6.01 4.88 -12.86
C SER A 138 6.87 4.82 -11.61
N ALA A 139 6.36 5.38 -10.53
CA ALA A 139 6.84 5.12 -9.18
C ALA A 139 5.73 4.43 -8.39
N ALA A 140 6.07 3.47 -7.53
CA ALA A 140 5.11 2.82 -6.67
C ALA A 140 5.68 2.53 -5.28
N ILE A 141 4.80 2.58 -4.28
CA ILE A 141 5.07 2.19 -2.90
C ILE A 141 4.08 1.11 -2.51
N ILE A 142 4.57 0.07 -1.84
CA ILE A 142 3.75 -1.03 -1.32
C ILE A 142 3.52 -0.81 0.16
N TRP A 143 2.27 -0.61 0.54
CA TRP A 143 1.86 -0.16 1.88
C TRP A 143 0.69 -0.99 2.41
N ASN A 144 0.62 -1.18 3.73
CA ASN A 144 -0.40 -2.00 4.37
C ASN A 144 -1.68 -1.25 4.80
N GLU A 145 -1.82 0.03 4.40
CA GLU A 145 -2.97 0.90 4.68
C GLU A 145 -3.33 1.04 6.17
N ARG A 146 -2.33 1.03 7.07
CA ARG A 146 -2.58 1.19 8.51
C ARG A 146 -2.81 2.64 8.95
N GLY A 147 -2.40 3.61 8.14
CA GLY A 147 -2.55 5.04 8.35
C GLY A 147 -3.94 5.64 8.09
N ASP A 148 -3.91 6.89 7.64
CA ASP A 148 -5.08 7.73 7.36
C ASP A 148 -4.96 8.51 6.03
N VAL A 149 -5.88 9.45 5.83
CA VAL A 149 -5.97 10.24 4.61
C VAL A 149 -4.79 11.20 4.45
N ALA A 150 -4.26 11.75 5.55
CA ALA A 150 -3.11 12.63 5.50
C ALA A 150 -1.85 11.86 5.06
N GLU A 151 -1.68 10.62 5.53
CA GLU A 151 -0.59 9.76 5.09
C GLU A 151 -0.69 9.42 3.59
N VAL A 152 -1.90 9.27 3.05
CA VAL A 152 -2.09 9.10 1.60
C VAL A 152 -1.66 10.34 0.80
N GLU A 153 -1.93 11.53 1.33
CA GLU A 153 -1.50 12.79 0.70
C GLU A 153 0.02 12.90 0.69
N THR A 154 0.68 12.60 1.81
CA THR A 154 2.15 12.51 1.89
C THR A 154 2.71 11.47 0.94
N LEU A 155 2.11 10.27 0.86
CA LEU A 155 2.53 9.24 -0.09
C LEU A 155 2.39 9.69 -1.54
N ALA A 156 1.36 10.48 -1.87
CA ALA A 156 1.17 11.01 -3.21
C ALA A 156 2.28 12.00 -3.60
N GLU A 157 2.68 12.88 -2.66
CA GLU A 157 3.81 13.80 -2.82
C GLU A 157 5.12 13.04 -2.99
N GLN A 158 5.39 12.06 -2.13
CA GLN A 158 6.57 11.20 -2.23
C GLN A 158 6.63 10.45 -3.56
N LEU A 159 5.50 9.92 -4.04
CA LEU A 159 5.42 9.25 -5.33
C LEU A 159 5.61 10.22 -6.51
N GLN A 160 5.23 11.49 -6.37
CA GLN A 160 5.55 12.50 -7.36
C GLN A 160 7.06 12.74 -7.37
N ASP A 161 7.70 13.00 -6.23
CA ASP A 161 9.14 13.23 -6.15
C ASP A 161 9.95 12.05 -6.71
N LEU A 162 9.52 10.83 -6.41
CA LEU A 162 10.11 9.59 -6.93
C LEU A 162 9.97 9.45 -8.45
N LEU A 163 8.93 10.02 -9.06
CA LEU A 163 8.71 9.95 -10.50
C LEU A 163 9.71 10.83 -11.28
N TRP A 164 10.18 11.90 -10.65
CA TRP A 164 11.15 12.87 -11.20
C TRP A 164 12.60 12.63 -10.73
N ALA A 165 12.86 11.48 -10.08
CA ALA A 165 14.17 11.07 -9.59
C ALA A 165 15.09 10.55 -10.71
#